data_AF-A0A239KPF4-F1
#
_entry.id   AF-A0A239KPF4-F1
#
_cell.length_a   1.000
_cell.length_b   1.000
_cell.length_c   1.000
_cell.angle_alpha   90.00
_cell.angle_beta   90.00
_cell.angle_gamma   90.00
#
_symmetry.space_group_name_H-M   'P 1'
#
loop_
_entity.id
_entity.type
_entity.pdbx_description
1 polymer ?
#
loop_
_entity_poly.entity_id
_entity_poly.type
_entity_poly.pdbx_seq_one_letter_code
_entity_poly.pdbx_strand_id
1 'polypeptide(L)'
;MSGETCLTETGEPELTVYHRHLACLLKRDAGQNFQALLVQARHITGTSYETTLYDHQQAFRLLWRHLECSGYLCRAHREARARLASGHIAPDERADLELFLTVYGQAYPATAAGA
;
A
#
# COMPACT_ATOMS: atom_id res chain seq x y z
N MET A 1 10.21 -13.80 30.40
CA MET A 1 9.87 -12.69 29.50
C MET A 1 8.40 -12.85 29.15
N SER A 2 7.53 -12.21 29.93
CA SER A 2 6.08 -12.23 29.68
C SER A 2 5.80 -11.29 28.51
N GLY A 3 5.41 -11.84 27.37
CA GLY A 3 4.88 -11.05 26.26
C GLY A 3 3.48 -10.61 26.62
N GLU A 4 3.34 -9.36 27.05
CA GLU A 4 2.03 -8.72 27.21
C GLU A 4 1.35 -8.71 25.84
N THR A 5 0.34 -9.56 25.68
CA THR A 5 -0.55 -9.54 24.53
C THR A 5 -1.55 -8.41 24.80
N CYS A 6 -1.44 -7.31 24.08
CA CYS A 6 -2.46 -6.26 24.10
C CYS A 6 -3.78 -6.87 23.60
N LEU A 7 -4.69 -7.13 24.53
CA LEU A 7 -6.06 -7.51 24.25
C LEU A 7 -6.89 -6.24 24.07
N THR A 8 -7.78 -6.25 23.08
CA THR A 8 -8.83 -5.23 22.94
C THR A 8 -9.81 -5.30 24.12
N GLU A 9 -10.64 -4.27 24.32
CA GLU A 9 -11.66 -4.25 25.40
C GLU A 9 -12.65 -5.43 25.34
N THR A 10 -12.74 -6.10 24.18
CA THR A 10 -13.55 -7.30 23.94
C THR A 10 -12.80 -8.62 24.13
N GLY A 11 -11.54 -8.59 24.58
CA GLY A 11 -10.72 -9.79 24.81
C GLY A 11 -10.17 -10.44 23.55
N GLU A 12 -10.32 -9.82 22.38
CA GLU A 12 -9.68 -10.27 21.15
C GLU A 12 -8.24 -9.74 21.07
N PRO A 13 -7.28 -10.52 20.58
CA PRO A 13 -5.91 -10.04 20.39
C PRO A 13 -5.92 -8.85 19.44
N GLU A 14 -5.22 -7.77 19.80
CA GLU A 14 -5.07 -6.64 18.89
C GLU A 14 -4.35 -7.13 17.62
N LEU A 15 -5.10 -7.26 16.52
CA LEU A 15 -4.54 -7.70 15.26
C LEU A 15 -3.50 -6.68 14.80
N THR A 16 -2.30 -7.17 14.46
CA THR A 16 -1.28 -6.33 13.83
C THR A 16 -1.81 -5.75 12.51
N VAL A 17 -1.20 -4.67 12.03
CA VAL A 17 -1.62 -4.00 10.78
C VAL A 17 -1.72 -5.00 9.62
N TYR A 18 -0.76 -5.92 9.52
CA TYR A 18 -0.79 -7.01 8.54
C TYR A 18 -2.05 -7.89 8.67
N HIS A 19 -2.36 -8.38 9.88
CA HIS A 19 -3.50 -9.26 10.11
C HIS A 19 -4.85 -8.57 9.86
N ARG A 20 -4.95 -7.27 10.17
CA ARG A 20 -6.14 -6.46 9.83
C ARG A 20 -6.36 -6.41 8.33
N HIS A 21 -5.32 -6.11 7.56
CA HIS A 21 -5.43 -6.08 6.09
C HIS A 21 -5.72 -7.46 5.51
N LEU A 22 -5.12 -8.52 6.05
CA LEU A 22 -5.42 -9.90 5.64
C LEU A 22 -6.91 -10.24 5.82
N ALA A 23 -7.50 -9.88 6.97
CA ALA A 23 -8.91 -10.15 7.25
C ALA A 23 -9.89 -9.32 6.38
N CYS A 24 -9.45 -8.16 5.90
CA CYS A 24 -10.26 -7.27 5.05
C CYS A 24 -10.02 -7.44 3.55
N LEU A 25 -8.95 -8.15 3.13
CA LEU A 25 -8.46 -8.17 1.75
C LEU A 25 -9.55 -8.53 0.74
N LEU A 26 -10.33 -9.57 1.02
CA LEU A 26 -11.39 -10.08 0.14
C LEU A 26 -12.75 -9.38 0.36
N LYS A 27 -12.87 -8.56 1.41
CA LYS A 27 -14.09 -7.80 1.72
C LYS A 27 -14.09 -6.44 1.02
N ARG A 28 -12.91 -5.92 0.71
CA ARG A 28 -12.69 -4.64 0.04
C ARG A 28 -12.70 -4.82 -1.48
N ASP A 29 -13.20 -3.81 -2.18
CA ASP A 29 -12.96 -3.71 -3.62
C ASP A 29 -11.51 -3.32 -3.93
N ALA A 30 -11.11 -3.42 -5.20
CA ALA A 30 -9.76 -3.14 -5.63
C ALA A 30 -9.34 -1.66 -5.41
N GLY A 31 -10.28 -0.71 -5.48
CA GLY A 31 -10.01 0.69 -5.20
C GLY A 31 -9.76 0.94 -3.72
N GLN A 32 -10.53 0.32 -2.84
CA GLN A 32 -10.31 0.34 -1.39
C GLN A 32 -8.99 -0.32 -1.00
N ASN A 33 -8.65 -1.45 -1.62
CA ASN A 33 -7.35 -2.11 -1.42
C ASN A 33 -6.19 -1.26 -1.96
N PHE A 34 -6.39 -0.52 -3.05
CA PHE A 34 -5.40 0.42 -3.57
C PHE A 34 -5.20 1.62 -2.62
N GLN A 35 -6.27 2.19 -2.06
CA GLN A 35 -6.13 3.24 -1.06
C GLN A 35 -5.40 2.74 0.19
N ALA A 36 -5.71 1.52 0.64
CA ALA A 36 -5.00 0.88 1.74
C ALA A 36 -3.51 0.70 1.44
N LEU A 37 -3.15 0.32 0.20
CA LEU A 37 -1.77 0.18 -0.26
C LEU A 37 -1.02 1.52 -0.17
N LEU A 38 -1.63 2.62 -0.63
CA LEU A 38 -1.03 3.97 -0.56
C LEU A 38 -0.75 4.39 0.88
N VAL A 39 -1.69 4.11 1.80
CA VAL A 39 -1.47 4.36 3.24
C VAL A 39 -0.28 3.56 3.75
N GLN A 40 -0.15 2.28 3.40
CA GLN A 40 1.01 1.49 3.83
C GLN A 40 2.32 2.01 3.22
N ALA A 41 2.30 2.44 1.95
CA ALA A 41 3.46 3.04 1.31
C ALA A 41 3.95 4.27 2.07
N ARG A 42 3.05 5.16 2.48
CA ARG A 42 3.39 6.35 3.28
C ARG A 42 4.02 6.00 4.62
N HIS A 43 3.48 5.02 5.34
CA HIS A 43 4.06 4.57 6.61
C HIS A 43 5.50 4.04 6.41
N ILE A 44 5.73 3.30 5.33
CA ILE A 44 7.05 2.72 5.03
C ILE A 44 8.07 3.79 4.61
N THR A 45 7.65 4.80 3.84
CA THR A 45 8.53 5.87 3.37
C THR A 45 8.64 7.05 4.33
N GLY A 46 7.78 7.11 5.35
CA GLY A 46 7.86 8.08 6.42
C GLY A 46 9.17 7.89 7.21
N THR A 47 9.78 8.99 7.63
CA THR A 47 11.01 8.99 8.46
C THR A 47 10.77 8.55 9.91
N SER A 48 9.56 8.10 10.25
CA SER A 48 9.21 7.66 11.59
C SER A 48 9.73 6.24 11.81
N TYR A 49 10.57 6.05 12.82
CA TYR A 49 10.88 4.72 13.36
C TYR A 49 9.64 4.18 14.07
N GLU A 50 8.66 3.70 13.28
CA GLU A 50 7.50 3.01 13.81
C GLU A 50 7.94 1.60 14.24
N THR A 51 7.65 1.23 15.48
CA THR A 51 7.83 -0.14 16.01
C THR A 51 7.07 -1.19 15.19
N THR A 52 6.13 -0.75 14.35
CA THR A 52 5.29 -1.53 13.46
C THR A 52 5.76 -1.52 11.99
N LEU A 53 6.92 -0.93 11.67
CA LEU A 53 7.40 -0.80 10.28
C LEU A 53 7.40 -2.14 9.52
N TYR A 54 7.78 -3.22 10.18
CA TYR A 54 7.74 -4.57 9.60
C TYR A 54 6.31 -4.99 9.21
N ASP A 55 5.32 -4.75 10.07
CA ASP A 55 3.92 -5.06 9.78
C ASP A 55 3.40 -4.22 8.60
N HIS A 56 3.75 -2.94 8.52
CA HIS A 56 3.41 -2.09 7.38
C HIS A 56 4.01 -2.61 6.08
N GLN A 57 5.27 -3.04 6.09
CA GLN A 57 5.92 -3.67 4.94
C GLN A 57 5.23 -4.97 4.50
N GLN A 58 4.82 -5.82 5.45
CA GLN A 58 4.08 -7.04 5.11
C GLN A 58 2.69 -6.74 4.55
N ALA A 59 1.97 -5.79 5.15
CA ALA A 59 0.68 -5.33 4.64
C ALA A 59 0.79 -4.76 3.22
N PHE A 60 1.84 -3.97 2.96
CA PHE A 60 2.13 -3.45 1.62
C PHE A 60 2.36 -4.59 0.62
N ARG A 61 3.23 -5.56 0.94
CA ARG A 61 3.50 -6.73 0.07
C ARG A 61 2.24 -7.52 -0.24
N LEU A 62 1.39 -7.74 0.76
CA LEU A 62 0.12 -8.44 0.61
C LEU A 62 -0.81 -7.72 -0.37
N LEU A 63 -1.06 -6.43 -0.14
CA LEU A 63 -1.94 -5.61 -0.96
C LEU A 63 -1.40 -5.46 -2.39
N TRP A 64 -0.10 -5.26 -2.54
CA TRP A 64 0.56 -5.15 -3.84
C TRP A 64 0.32 -6.40 -4.67
N ARG A 65 0.66 -7.58 -4.12
CA ARG A 65 0.50 -8.86 -4.82
C ARG A 65 -0.96 -9.13 -5.17
N HIS A 66 -1.89 -8.82 -4.29
CA HIS A 66 -3.32 -8.99 -4.56
C HIS A 66 -3.78 -8.15 -5.76
N LEU A 67 -3.42 -6.86 -5.77
CA LEU A 67 -3.78 -5.93 -6.85
C LEU A 67 -3.05 -6.26 -8.16
N GLU A 68 -1.81 -6.75 -8.08
CA GLU A 68 -1.05 -7.24 -9.24
C GLU A 68 -1.77 -8.44 -9.88
N CYS A 69 -2.15 -9.46 -9.11
CA CYS A 69 -2.84 -10.64 -9.63
C CYS A 69 -4.17 -10.31 -10.30
N SER A 70 -4.85 -9.24 -9.87
CA SER A 70 -6.09 -8.76 -10.49
C SER A 70 -5.87 -7.90 -11.74
N GLY A 71 -4.62 -7.53 -12.05
CA GLY A 71 -4.28 -6.58 -13.11
C GLY A 71 -4.60 -5.11 -12.77
N TYR A 72 -5.10 -4.83 -11.57
CA TYR A 72 -5.51 -3.48 -11.15
C TYR A 72 -4.34 -2.50 -11.15
N LEU A 73 -3.14 -2.92 -10.74
CA LEU A 73 -1.98 -2.02 -10.69
C LEU A 73 -1.62 -1.42 -12.06
N CYS A 74 -1.73 -2.19 -13.14
CA CYS A 74 -1.47 -1.69 -14.50
C CYS A 74 -2.49 -0.61 -14.91
N ARG A 75 -3.76 -0.82 -14.55
CA ARG A 75 -4.81 0.18 -14.76
C ARG A 75 -4.55 1.43 -13.92
N ALA A 76 -4.31 1.27 -12.61
CA ALA A 76 -4.02 2.35 -11.69
C ALA A 76 -2.80 3.18 -12.12
N HIS A 77 -1.76 2.54 -12.66
CA HIS A 77 -0.59 3.23 -13.20
C HIS A 77 -0.93 4.18 -14.36
N ARG A 78 -1.78 3.74 -15.31
CA ARG A 78 -2.23 4.61 -16.41
C ARG A 78 -3.10 5.76 -15.90
N GLU A 79 -4.03 5.47 -15.00
CA GLU A 79 -4.92 6.47 -14.41
C GLU A 79 -4.16 7.50 -13.57
N ALA A 80 -3.17 7.07 -12.78
CA ALA A 80 -2.32 7.96 -11.98
C ALA A 80 -1.57 8.96 -12.87
N ARG A 81 -0.97 8.50 -13.98
CA ARG A 81 -0.30 9.39 -14.95
C ARG A 81 -1.27 10.39 -15.57
N ALA A 82 -2.45 9.95 -15.98
CA ALA A 82 -3.47 10.83 -16.57
C ALA A 82 -3.95 11.89 -15.57
N ARG A 83 -4.18 11.51 -14.31
CA ARG A 83 -4.58 12.43 -13.23
C ARG A 83 -3.49 13.44 -12.90
N LEU A 84 -2.23 13.02 -12.81
CA LEU A 84 -1.11 13.94 -12.58
C LEU A 84 -0.95 14.95 -13.74
N ALA A 85 -1.13 14.48 -14.98
CA ALA A 85 -1.05 15.34 -16.17
C ALA A 85 -2.20 16.35 -16.26
N SER A 86 -3.37 16.06 -15.69
CA SER A 86 -4.52 16.99 -15.72
C SER A 86 -4.32 18.21 -14.81
N GLY A 87 -3.44 18.13 -13.81
CA GLY A 87 -3.12 19.22 -12.89
C GLY A 87 -4.20 19.57 -11.86
N HIS A 88 -5.34 18.86 -11.86
CA HIS A 88 -6.48 19.14 -10.97
C HIS A 88 -6.61 18.07 -9.87
N ILE A 89 -5.59 17.95 -9.03
CA ILE A 89 -5.55 16.98 -7.92
C ILE A 89 -5.09 17.65 -6.63
N ALA A 90 -5.64 17.19 -5.50
CA ALA A 90 -5.23 17.68 -4.19
C ALA A 90 -3.76 17.35 -3.91
N PRO A 91 -3.02 18.18 -3.13
CA PRO A 91 -1.59 17.95 -2.86
C PRO A 91 -1.28 16.58 -2.24
N ASP A 92 -2.10 16.11 -1.30
CA ASP A 92 -1.91 14.80 -0.67
C ASP A 92 -2.12 13.65 -1.65
N GLU A 93 -3.16 13.76 -2.48
CA GLU A 93 -3.44 12.79 -3.54
C GLU A 93 -2.30 12.76 -4.55
N ARG A 94 -1.75 13.92 -4.90
CA ARG A 94 -0.58 14.04 -5.78
C ARG A 94 0.62 13.29 -5.21
N ALA A 95 0.95 13.52 -3.94
CA ALA A 95 2.07 12.85 -3.28
C ALA A 95 1.89 11.32 -3.25
N ASP A 96 0.66 10.85 -2.98
CA ASP A 96 0.35 9.42 -2.95
C ASP A 96 0.49 8.79 -4.36
N LEU A 97 0.00 9.45 -5.41
CA LEU A 97 0.12 8.99 -6.79
C LEU A 97 1.58 8.99 -7.27
N GLU A 98 2.35 10.03 -6.94
CA GLU A 98 3.78 10.12 -7.26
C GLU A 98 4.55 8.98 -6.57
N LEU A 99 4.31 8.74 -5.28
CA LEU A 99 4.91 7.64 -4.53
C LEU A 99 4.57 6.29 -5.18
N PHE A 100 3.30 6.07 -5.53
CA PHE A 100 2.90 4.85 -6.23
C PHE A 100 3.63 4.67 -7.55
N LEU A 101 3.74 5.71 -8.38
CA LEU A 101 4.46 5.63 -9.66
C LEU A 101 5.94 5.34 -9.47
N THR A 102 6.58 5.90 -8.45
CA THR A 102 7.98 5.59 -8.10
C THR A 102 8.13 4.11 -7.76
N VAL A 103 7.29 3.58 -6.87
CA VAL A 103 7.37 2.16 -6.46
C VAL A 103 7.03 1.22 -7.64
N TYR A 104 6.03 1.58 -8.45
CA TYR A 104 5.69 0.82 -9.66
C TYR A 104 6.86 0.78 -10.65
N GLY A 105 7.55 1.90 -10.88
CA GLY A 105 8.73 1.94 -11.74
C GLY A 105 9.92 1.13 -11.22
N GLN A 106 10.06 1.00 -9.89
CA GLN A 106 11.06 0.14 -9.27
C GLN A 106 10.71 -1.36 -9.40
N ALA A 107 9.43 -1.70 -9.27
CA ALA A 107 8.95 -3.08 -9.38
C ALA A 107 8.95 -3.59 -10.83
N TYR A 108 8.63 -2.71 -11.79
CA TYR A 108 8.64 -2.99 -13.21
C TYR A 108 9.59 -2.03 -13.92
N PRO A 109 10.91 -2.22 -13.78
CA PRO A 109 11.86 -1.40 -14.50
C PRO A 109 11.55 -1.54 -15.99
N ALA A 110 11.38 -0.41 -16.68
CA ALA A 110 11.36 -0.43 -18.13
C ALA A 110 12.67 -1.08 -18.55
N THR A 111 12.60 -2.26 -19.20
CA THR A 111 13.76 -2.91 -19.76
C THR A 111 14.47 -1.85 -20.59
N ALA A 112 15.62 -1.38 -20.12
CA ALA A 112 16.41 -0.41 -20.83
C ALA A 112 16.66 -1.01 -22.21
N ALA A 113 16.18 -0.28 -23.23
CA ALA A 113 16.46 -0.39 -24.65
C ALA A 113 16.99 -1.74 -25.17
N GLY A 114 16.28 -2.30 -26.15
CA GLY A 114 16.93 -3.16 -27.13
C GLY A 114 18.27 -2.54 -27.56
N ALA A 115 19.33 -3.32 -27.38
CA ALA A 115 20.60 -3.17 -28.05
C ALA A 115 20.65 -4.21 -29.16
#